data_AF-A0A0Q7JZR1-F1
#
_entry.id   AF-A0A0Q7JZR1-F1
#
_cell.length_a   1.000
_cell.length_b   1.000
_cell.length_c   1.000
_cell.angle_alpha   90.00
_cell.angle_beta   90.00
_cell.angle_gamma   90.00
#
_symmetry.space_group_name_H-M   'P 1'
#
loop_
_entity.id
_entity.type
_entity.pdbx_description
1 polymer ?
#
loop_
_entity_poly.entity_id
_entity_poly.type
_entity_poly.pdbx_seq_one_letter_code
_entity_poly.pdbx_strand_id
1 'polypeptide(L)'
;MRLYSALPLRAAGQAAGDVLLVVWIYLAVRAGQAVHEAVLRLAEPGRRLEEAGRTLGSGLGTAAARASDLPLVGDQLGAPLRDASGATGSLVRAGQAQQEAVAQLALVLAVVIAVVPALLAIAVWLPRRVRFVRRATAAQRFVDGEADLDLFAVRAMAHQPLHVLARISDDPAGAWRAGDRTVIRDLATLELRSAGLRPPPRP
;
A
#
# COMPACT_ATOMS: atom_id res chain seq x y z
N MET A 1 -22.19 -4.24 15.98
CA MET A 1 -21.16 -3.23 15.62
C MET A 1 -21.58 -2.57 14.31
N ARG A 2 -21.80 -1.25 14.27
CA ARG A 2 -22.16 -0.56 13.02
C ARG A 2 -20.88 -0.20 12.24
N LEU A 3 -20.68 -0.87 11.11
CA LEU A 3 -19.53 -0.69 10.22
C LEU A 3 -19.59 0.61 9.38
N TYR A 4 -20.72 1.31 9.35
CA TYR A 4 -20.93 2.52 8.53
C TYR A 4 -21.73 3.61 9.27
N SER A 5 -21.47 4.87 8.91
CA SER A 5 -22.16 6.04 9.47
C SER A 5 -23.63 6.14 9.01
N ALA A 6 -24.53 6.63 9.86
CA ALA A 6 -25.96 6.78 9.57
C ALA A 6 -26.31 7.96 8.62
N LEU A 7 -25.30 8.69 8.12
CA LEU A 7 -25.44 9.80 7.18
C LEU A 7 -24.94 9.37 5.79
N PRO A 8 -25.79 9.37 4.75
CA PRO A 8 -25.49 8.78 3.45
C PRO A 8 -24.30 9.45 2.75
N LEU A 9 -24.12 10.77 2.87
CA LEU A 9 -22.96 11.47 2.28
C LEU A 9 -21.62 11.08 2.95
N ARG A 10 -21.61 10.81 4.26
CA ARG A 10 -20.39 10.40 4.96
C ARG A 10 -20.07 8.93 4.71
N ALA A 11 -21.09 8.08 4.55
CA ALA A 11 -20.92 6.68 4.12
C ALA A 11 -20.37 6.59 2.68
N ALA A 12 -20.85 7.43 1.76
CA ALA A 12 -20.33 7.50 0.39
C ALA A 12 -18.85 7.94 0.34
N GLY A 13 -18.46 8.93 1.14
CA GLY A 13 -17.05 9.33 1.26
C GLY A 13 -16.14 8.24 1.85
N GLN A 14 -16.67 7.39 2.73
CA GLN A 14 -15.95 6.24 3.28
C GLN A 14 -15.78 5.14 2.24
N ALA A 15 -16.85 4.76 1.53
CA ALA A 15 -16.77 3.79 0.45
C ALA A 15 -15.82 4.27 -0.66
N ALA A 16 -15.89 5.54 -1.05
CA ALA A 16 -14.97 6.13 -2.01
C ALA A 16 -13.51 6.11 -1.51
N GLY A 17 -13.28 6.37 -0.22
CA GLY A 17 -11.95 6.31 0.39
C GLY A 17 -11.39 4.88 0.47
N ASP A 18 -12.22 3.90 0.83
CA ASP A 18 -11.87 2.47 0.84
C ASP A 18 -11.53 2.02 -0.60
N VAL A 19 -12.35 2.38 -1.60
CA VAL A 19 -12.11 2.09 -3.03
C VAL A 19 -10.83 2.76 -3.53
N LEU A 20 -10.61 4.04 -3.21
CA LEU A 20 -9.41 4.77 -3.62
C LEU A 20 -8.14 4.10 -3.06
N LEU A 21 -8.17 3.65 -1.79
CA LEU A 21 -7.06 2.92 -1.20
C LEU A 21 -6.79 1.60 -1.92
N VAL A 22 -7.84 0.83 -2.22
CA VAL A 22 -7.72 -0.45 -2.95
C VAL A 22 -7.15 -0.21 -4.35
N VAL A 23 -7.67 0.77 -5.08
CA VAL A 23 -7.18 1.15 -6.41
C VAL A 23 -5.72 1.59 -6.33
N TRP A 24 -5.36 2.39 -5.34
CA TRP A 24 -3.98 2.84 -5.15
C TRP A 24 -3.01 1.68 -4.90
N ILE A 25 -3.36 0.76 -3.98
CA ILE A 25 -2.56 -0.44 -3.70
C ILE A 25 -2.43 -1.29 -4.96
N TYR A 26 -3.53 -1.49 -5.69
CA TYR A 26 -3.52 -2.22 -6.95
C TYR A 26 -2.56 -1.58 -7.97
N LEU A 27 -2.62 -0.27 -8.15
CA LEU A 27 -1.72 0.46 -9.06
C LEU A 27 -0.26 0.35 -8.63
N ALA A 28 0.04 0.43 -7.33
CA ALA A 28 1.40 0.27 -6.82
C ALA A 28 1.96 -1.14 -7.09
N VAL A 29 1.14 -2.19 -6.88
CA VAL A 29 1.52 -3.57 -7.20
C VAL A 29 1.73 -3.74 -8.70
N ARG A 30 0.84 -3.20 -9.55
CA ARG A 30 0.99 -3.24 -11.01
C ARG A 30 2.26 -2.53 -11.48
N ALA A 31 2.60 -1.39 -10.87
CA ALA A 31 3.85 -0.68 -11.15
C ALA A 31 5.08 -1.52 -10.75
N GLY A 32 5.07 -2.13 -9.56
CA GLY A 32 6.13 -3.04 -9.12
C GLY A 32 6.34 -4.22 -10.07
N GLN A 33 5.25 -4.85 -10.53
CA GLN A 33 5.29 -5.93 -11.53
C GLN A 33 5.87 -5.46 -12.86
N ALA A 34 5.42 -4.31 -13.37
CA ALA A 34 5.94 -3.76 -14.62
C ALA A 34 7.45 -3.48 -14.55
N VAL A 35 7.92 -2.96 -13.42
CA VAL A 35 9.36 -2.75 -13.19
C VAL A 35 10.11 -4.07 -13.08
N HIS A 36 9.56 -5.07 -12.38
CA HIS A 36 10.14 -6.41 -12.30
C HIS A 36 10.40 -7.00 -13.69
N GLU A 37 9.37 -7.00 -14.53
CA GLU A 37 9.44 -7.53 -15.90
C GLU A 37 10.43 -6.73 -16.76
N ALA A 38 10.44 -5.41 -16.62
CA ALA A 38 11.38 -4.55 -17.34
C ALA A 38 12.84 -4.86 -16.95
N VAL A 39 13.11 -5.03 -15.66
CA VAL A 39 14.46 -5.35 -15.16
C VAL A 39 14.88 -6.75 -15.58
N LEU A 40 14.00 -7.76 -15.55
CA LEU A 40 14.33 -9.11 -16.00
C LEU A 40 14.78 -9.18 -17.47
N ARG A 41 14.38 -8.23 -18.32
CA ARG A 41 14.89 -8.14 -19.69
C ARG A 41 16.40 -7.89 -19.74
N LEU A 42 16.98 -7.25 -18.72
CA LEU A 42 18.42 -7.05 -18.59
C LEU A 42 19.18 -8.35 -18.30
N ALA A 43 18.50 -9.48 -18.07
CA ALA A 43 19.13 -10.81 -17.94
C ALA A 43 19.42 -11.45 -19.32
N GLU A 44 18.91 -10.88 -20.42
CA GLU A 44 19.13 -11.40 -21.77
C GLU A 44 20.62 -11.44 -22.18
N PRO A 45 21.45 -10.41 -21.93
CA PRO A 45 22.89 -10.48 -22.18
C PRO A 45 23.58 -11.63 -21.44
N GLY A 46 23.23 -11.88 -20.17
CA GLY A 46 23.78 -12.99 -19.40
C GLY A 46 23.39 -14.36 -19.96
N ARG A 47 22.14 -14.51 -20.42
CA ARG A 47 21.68 -15.74 -21.10
C ARG A 47 22.46 -16.00 -22.38
N ARG A 48 22.65 -14.96 -23.21
CA ARG A 48 23.44 -15.07 -24.45
C ARG A 48 24.90 -15.40 -24.15
N LEU A 49 25.49 -14.82 -23.11
CA LEU A 49 26.87 -15.10 -22.69
C LEU A 49 27.03 -16.54 -22.20
N GLU A 50 26.09 -17.01 -21.39
CA GLU A 50 26.03 -18.40 -20.91
C GLU A 50 25.92 -19.39 -22.08
N GLU A 51 25.01 -19.12 -23.01
CA GLU A 51 24.80 -19.96 -24.20
C GLU A 51 26.00 -19.98 -25.13
N ALA A 52 26.63 -18.83 -25.37
CA ALA A 52 27.86 -18.72 -26.14
C ALA A 52 29.00 -19.50 -25.47
N GLY A 53 29.20 -19.34 -24.15
CA GLY A 53 30.21 -20.05 -23.39
C GLY A 53 30.03 -21.57 -23.40
N ARG A 54 28.77 -22.04 -23.32
CA ARG A 54 28.42 -23.47 -23.40
C ARG A 54 28.69 -24.04 -24.79
N THR A 55 28.28 -23.33 -25.84
CA THR A 55 28.47 -23.74 -27.24
C THR A 55 29.95 -23.75 -27.63
N LEU A 56 30.70 -22.74 -27.22
CA LEU A 56 32.16 -22.69 -27.41
C LEU A 56 32.85 -23.82 -26.63
N GLY A 57 32.47 -24.03 -25.37
CA GLY A 57 33.04 -25.08 -24.53
C GLY A 57 32.82 -26.48 -25.10
N SER A 58 31.60 -26.77 -25.59
CA SER A 58 31.27 -28.06 -26.21
C SER A 58 31.99 -28.27 -27.54
N GLY A 59 32.10 -27.23 -28.37
CA GLY A 59 32.86 -27.27 -29.62
C GLY A 59 34.35 -27.55 -29.38
N LEU A 60 34.96 -26.83 -28.44
CA LEU A 60 36.36 -27.01 -28.05
C LEU A 60 36.60 -28.38 -27.41
N GLY A 61 35.70 -28.86 -26.56
CA GLY A 61 35.78 -30.20 -25.96
C GLY A 61 35.69 -31.31 -27.02
N THR A 62 34.80 -31.14 -28.01
CA THR A 62 34.68 -32.09 -29.14
C THR A 62 35.92 -32.06 -30.02
N ALA A 63 36.47 -30.88 -30.31
CA ALA A 63 37.71 -30.73 -31.07
C ALA A 63 38.90 -31.34 -30.32
N ALA A 64 38.97 -31.15 -28.99
CA ALA A 64 40.00 -31.73 -28.15
C ALA A 64 39.97 -33.26 -28.16
N ALA A 65 38.77 -33.85 -28.10
CA ALA A 65 38.60 -35.31 -28.17
C ALA A 65 39.13 -35.85 -29.51
N ARG A 66 38.72 -35.25 -30.63
CA ARG A 66 39.20 -35.65 -31.97
C ARG A 66 40.70 -35.45 -32.15
N ALA A 67 41.26 -34.36 -31.62
CA ALA A 67 42.69 -34.10 -31.68
C ALA A 67 43.48 -35.15 -30.88
N SER A 68 42.96 -35.58 -29.74
CA SER A 68 43.61 -36.57 -28.86
C SER A 68 43.70 -37.97 -29.49
N ASP A 69 42.83 -38.28 -30.47
CA ASP A 69 42.84 -39.56 -31.18
C ASP A 69 43.97 -39.69 -32.22
N LEU A 70 44.75 -38.62 -32.48
CA LEU A 70 45.84 -38.65 -33.45
C LEU A 70 47.10 -39.36 -32.90
N PRO A 71 47.66 -40.36 -33.60
CA PRO A 71 48.88 -41.02 -33.18
C PRO A 71 50.08 -40.06 -33.19
N LEU A 72 51.00 -40.23 -32.23
CA LEU A 72 52.20 -39.40 -31.95
C LEU A 72 51.96 -37.96 -31.44
N VAL A 73 50.92 -37.26 -31.87
CA VAL A 73 50.74 -35.81 -31.55
C VAL A 73 49.45 -35.45 -30.82
N GLY A 74 48.59 -36.44 -30.53
CA GLY A 74 47.24 -36.17 -30.03
C GLY A 74 47.17 -35.39 -28.72
N ASP A 75 48.02 -35.70 -27.75
CA ASP A 75 48.04 -34.97 -26.48
C ASP A 75 48.56 -33.53 -26.61
N GLN A 76 49.55 -33.29 -27.49
CA GLN A 76 50.10 -31.96 -27.72
C GLN A 76 49.08 -31.01 -28.36
N LEU A 77 48.17 -31.55 -29.16
CA LEU A 77 47.10 -30.78 -29.82
C LEU A 77 45.82 -30.71 -28.98
N GLY A 78 45.49 -31.78 -28.24
CA GLY A 78 44.26 -31.89 -27.45
C GLY A 78 44.30 -31.11 -26.13
N ALA A 79 45.46 -31.03 -25.46
CA ALA A 79 45.55 -30.34 -24.16
C ALA A 79 45.20 -28.84 -24.23
N PRO A 80 45.72 -28.03 -25.18
CA PRO A 80 45.33 -26.62 -25.29
C PRO A 80 43.84 -26.41 -25.56
N LEU A 81 43.20 -27.31 -26.32
CA LEU A 81 41.76 -27.27 -26.61
C LEU A 81 40.92 -27.63 -25.38
N ARG A 82 41.37 -28.59 -24.56
CA ARG A 82 40.75 -28.90 -23.26
C ARG A 82 40.85 -27.73 -22.29
N ASP A 83 42.02 -27.10 -22.20
CA ASP A 83 42.23 -25.95 -21.34
C ASP A 83 41.37 -24.76 -21.77
N ALA A 84 41.30 -24.51 -23.08
CA ALA A 84 40.40 -23.50 -23.65
C ALA A 84 38.92 -23.82 -23.36
N SER A 85 38.51 -25.08 -23.47
CA SER A 85 37.16 -25.54 -23.10
C SER A 85 36.88 -25.32 -21.60
N GLY A 86 37.84 -25.61 -20.73
CA GLY A 86 37.74 -25.32 -19.30
C GLY A 86 37.59 -23.82 -19.01
N ALA A 87 38.31 -22.98 -19.76
CA ALA A 87 38.24 -21.52 -19.62
C ALA A 87 36.87 -20.95 -19.99
N THR A 88 36.11 -21.55 -20.93
CA THR A 88 34.75 -21.08 -21.24
C THR A 88 33.77 -21.25 -20.09
N GLY A 89 34.07 -22.13 -19.12
CA GLY A 89 33.31 -22.27 -17.88
C GLY A 89 33.28 -21.00 -17.03
N SER A 90 34.25 -20.08 -17.20
CA SER A 90 34.21 -18.75 -16.58
C SER A 90 33.14 -17.85 -17.21
N LEU A 91 32.94 -17.92 -18.54
CA LEU A 91 31.90 -17.18 -19.26
C LEU A 91 30.50 -17.65 -18.88
N VAL A 92 30.32 -18.98 -18.78
CA VAL A 92 29.07 -19.59 -18.30
C VAL A 92 28.73 -19.09 -16.90
N ARG A 93 29.68 -19.16 -15.96
CA ARG A 93 29.47 -18.68 -14.59
C ARG A 93 29.22 -17.17 -14.52
N ALA A 94 29.91 -16.37 -15.33
CA ALA A 94 29.67 -14.94 -15.40
C ALA A 94 28.26 -14.61 -15.93
N GLY A 95 27.80 -15.33 -16.96
CA GLY A 95 26.45 -15.20 -17.50
C GLY A 95 25.37 -15.56 -16.46
N GLN A 96 25.59 -16.63 -15.69
CA GLN A 96 24.68 -17.05 -14.63
C GLN A 96 24.66 -16.05 -13.45
N ALA A 97 25.83 -15.60 -12.99
CA ALA A 97 25.94 -14.62 -11.92
C ALA A 97 25.28 -13.28 -12.29
N GLN A 98 25.39 -12.87 -13.55
CA GLN A 98 24.72 -11.67 -14.04
C GLN A 98 23.19 -11.83 -14.04
N GLN A 99 22.67 -12.98 -14.50
CA GLN A 99 21.24 -13.26 -14.48
C GLN A 99 20.68 -13.26 -13.05
N GLU A 100 21.38 -13.89 -12.12
CA GLU A 100 21.01 -13.92 -10.70
C GLU A 100 20.99 -12.52 -10.09
N ALA A 101 22.02 -11.70 -10.35
CA ALA A 101 22.09 -10.32 -9.88
C ALA A 101 20.93 -9.47 -10.43
N VAL A 102 20.58 -9.64 -11.71
CA VAL A 102 19.41 -8.97 -12.32
C VAL A 102 18.11 -9.45 -11.69
N ALA A 103 17.95 -10.74 -11.44
CA ALA A 103 16.75 -11.30 -10.80
C ALA A 103 16.56 -10.75 -9.38
N GLN A 104 17.63 -10.70 -8.58
CA GLN A 104 17.61 -10.10 -7.25
C GLN A 104 17.27 -8.61 -7.29
N LEU A 105 17.89 -7.86 -8.19
CA LEU A 105 17.59 -6.43 -8.39
C LEU A 105 16.12 -6.22 -8.78
N ALA A 106 15.62 -7.02 -9.73
CA ALA A 106 14.23 -6.96 -10.18
C ALA A 106 13.26 -7.21 -9.02
N LEU A 107 13.57 -8.17 -8.14
CA LEU A 107 12.74 -8.48 -6.98
C LEU A 107 12.75 -7.35 -5.95
N VAL A 108 13.92 -6.83 -5.59
CA VAL A 108 14.05 -5.73 -4.62
C VAL A 108 13.31 -4.49 -5.11
N LEU A 109 13.51 -4.08 -6.36
CA LEU A 109 12.82 -2.90 -6.92
C LEU A 109 11.31 -3.09 -6.93
N ALA A 110 10.83 -4.26 -7.37
CA ALA A 110 9.40 -4.55 -7.42
C ALA A 110 8.75 -4.46 -6.03
N VAL A 111 9.40 -5.05 -5.02
CA VAL A 111 8.94 -5.02 -3.63
C VAL A 111 8.92 -3.58 -3.11
N VAL A 112 10.00 -2.81 -3.29
CA VAL A 112 10.06 -1.42 -2.82
C VAL A 112 8.97 -0.57 -3.46
N ILE A 113 8.79 -0.68 -4.78
CA ILE A 113 7.81 0.10 -5.54
C ILE A 113 6.37 -0.28 -5.19
N ALA A 114 6.11 -1.54 -4.84
CA ALA A 114 4.78 -1.96 -4.39
C ALA A 114 4.53 -1.60 -2.92
N VAL A 115 5.46 -1.94 -2.03
CA VAL A 115 5.27 -1.91 -0.57
C VAL A 115 5.36 -0.50 -0.02
N VAL A 116 6.34 0.32 -0.44
CA VAL A 116 6.52 1.66 0.14
C VAL A 116 5.30 2.55 -0.11
N PRO A 117 4.77 2.69 -1.34
CA PRO A 117 3.57 3.48 -1.59
C PRO A 117 2.32 2.91 -0.91
N ALA A 118 2.21 1.58 -0.80
CA ALA A 118 1.11 0.94 -0.10
C ALA A 118 1.15 1.24 1.41
N LEU A 119 2.31 1.11 2.05
CA LEU A 119 2.51 1.45 3.46
C LEU A 119 2.24 2.93 3.74
N LEU A 120 2.71 3.84 2.88
CA LEU A 120 2.42 5.26 3.01
C LEU A 120 0.92 5.55 2.91
N ALA A 121 0.23 4.96 1.93
CA ALA A 121 -1.22 5.11 1.79
C ALA A 121 -1.96 4.58 3.02
N ILE A 122 -1.59 3.40 3.51
CA ILE A 122 -2.16 2.81 4.74
C ILE A 122 -1.85 3.69 5.95
N ALA A 123 -0.62 4.18 6.11
CA ALA A 123 -0.22 5.01 7.24
C ALA A 123 -0.96 6.36 7.29
N VAL A 124 -1.29 6.94 6.13
CA VAL A 124 -2.11 8.17 6.06
C VAL A 124 -3.60 7.86 6.30
N TRP A 125 -4.08 6.73 5.81
CA TRP A 125 -5.50 6.41 5.77
C TRP A 125 -6.03 5.76 7.06
N LEU A 126 -5.26 4.83 7.63
CA LEU A 126 -5.60 4.09 8.85
C LEU A 126 -5.90 5.00 10.06
N PRO A 127 -5.08 6.03 10.41
CA PRO A 127 -5.39 6.90 11.55
C PRO A 127 -6.64 7.76 11.31
N ARG A 128 -6.94 8.14 10.06
CA ARG A 128 -8.18 8.86 9.72
C ARG A 128 -9.40 7.97 9.97
N ARG A 129 -9.33 6.70 9.58
CA ARG A 129 -10.40 5.72 9.81
C ARG A 129 -10.55 5.34 11.28
N VAL A 130 -9.44 5.11 11.99
CA VAL A 130 -9.44 4.81 13.43
C VAL A 130 -9.99 5.98 14.24
N ARG A 131 -9.63 7.23 13.92
CA ARG A 131 -10.21 8.42 14.56
C ARG A 131 -11.72 8.51 14.34
N PHE A 132 -12.21 8.18 13.14
CA PHE A 132 -13.63 8.15 12.85
C PHE A 132 -14.34 7.05 13.65
N VAL A 133 -13.82 5.82 13.64
CA VAL A 133 -14.38 4.69 14.39
C VAL A 133 -14.43 5.00 15.88
N ARG A 134 -13.34 5.52 16.48
CA ARG A 134 -13.33 5.88 17.91
C ARG A 134 -14.34 6.97 18.26
N ARG A 135 -14.51 7.99 17.41
CA ARG A 135 -15.53 9.05 17.63
C ARG A 135 -16.95 8.50 17.50
N ALA A 136 -17.20 7.63 16.52
CA ALA A 136 -18.50 7.00 16.33
C ALA A 136 -18.85 6.03 17.48
N THR A 137 -17.89 5.23 17.97
CA THR A 137 -18.10 4.30 19.09
C THR A 137 -18.30 5.03 20.42
N ALA A 138 -17.63 6.16 20.66
CA ALA A 138 -17.83 6.96 21.86
C ALA A 138 -19.24 7.59 21.90
N ALA A 139 -19.79 7.97 20.75
CA ALA A 139 -21.12 8.56 20.64
C ALA A 139 -22.26 7.53 20.78
N GLN A 140 -22.01 6.25 20.46
CA GLN A 140 -23.00 5.18 20.63
C GLN A 140 -23.23 4.72 22.07
N ARG A 141 -22.37 5.10 23.04
CA ARG A 141 -22.52 4.70 24.45
C ARG A 141 -23.47 5.57 25.27
N PHE A 142 -24.06 6.62 24.68
CA PHE A 142 -24.90 7.61 25.38
C PHE A 142 -26.23 7.86 24.65
N VAL A 143 -26.96 6.81 24.29
CA VAL A 143 -28.24 6.97 23.53
C VAL A 143 -29.46 6.36 24.24
N ASP A 144 -29.34 5.96 25.51
CA ASP A 144 -30.45 5.29 26.22
C ASP A 144 -31.15 6.15 27.29
N GLY A 145 -31.17 7.49 27.18
CA GLY A 145 -32.00 8.30 28.09
C GLY A 145 -32.40 9.68 27.57
N GLU A 146 -33.68 10.04 27.71
CA GLU A 146 -34.22 11.39 27.46
C GLU A 146 -33.57 12.50 28.32
N ALA A 147 -32.66 12.16 29.24
CA ALA A 147 -31.84 13.07 30.03
C ALA A 147 -30.53 13.55 29.34
N ASP A 148 -30.21 13.08 28.12
CA ASP A 148 -28.89 13.32 27.48
C ASP A 148 -28.78 14.59 26.61
N LEU A 149 -29.89 15.28 26.28
CA LEU A 149 -29.86 16.46 25.41
C LEU A 149 -29.04 17.61 26.01
N ASP A 150 -29.09 17.79 27.33
CA ASP A 150 -28.28 18.81 28.01
C ASP A 150 -26.78 18.52 27.94
N LEU A 151 -26.39 17.25 28.03
CA LEU A 151 -24.98 16.86 27.89
C LEU A 151 -24.47 17.16 26.47
N PHE A 152 -25.27 16.88 25.45
CA PHE A 152 -24.94 17.23 24.08
C PHE A 152 -24.95 18.75 23.85
N ALA A 153 -25.85 19.50 24.48
CA ALA A 153 -25.87 20.96 24.41
C ALA A 153 -24.61 21.58 25.05
N VAL A 154 -24.21 21.12 26.24
CA VAL A 154 -22.97 21.56 26.90
C VAL A 154 -21.75 21.21 26.06
N ARG A 155 -21.72 20.01 25.48
CA ARG A 155 -20.62 19.60 24.61
C ARG A 155 -20.57 20.40 23.32
N ALA A 156 -21.72 20.80 22.77
CA ALA A 156 -21.82 21.72 21.65
C ALA A 156 -21.20 23.07 21.99
N MET A 157 -21.55 23.65 23.14
CA MET A 157 -20.99 24.93 23.59
C MET A 157 -19.46 24.85 23.79
N ALA A 158 -18.92 23.71 24.20
CA ALA A 158 -17.49 23.53 24.44
C ALA A 158 -16.66 23.28 23.17
N HIS A 159 -17.22 22.65 22.14
CA HIS A 159 -16.45 22.15 20.97
C HIS A 159 -16.85 22.76 19.63
N GLN A 160 -18.00 23.45 19.55
CA GLN A 160 -18.44 24.06 18.30
C GLN A 160 -17.85 25.46 18.10
N PRO A 161 -17.54 25.84 16.85
CA PRO A 161 -17.04 27.18 16.58
C PRO A 161 -18.06 28.26 16.96
N LEU A 162 -17.59 29.40 17.50
CA LEU A 162 -18.45 30.50 17.97
C LEU A 162 -19.43 31.02 16.90
N HIS A 163 -19.00 31.09 15.63
CA HIS A 163 -19.87 31.53 14.51
C HIS A 163 -21.01 30.55 14.17
N VAL A 164 -20.93 29.30 14.65
CA VAL A 164 -22.00 28.30 14.51
C VAL A 164 -22.97 28.44 15.68
N LEU A 165 -22.47 28.66 16.89
CA LEU A 165 -23.28 28.88 18.09
C LEU A 165 -24.10 30.17 17.98
N ALA A 166 -23.50 31.25 17.48
CA ALA A 166 -24.15 32.54 17.26
C ALA A 166 -25.30 32.48 16.24
N ARG A 167 -25.36 31.44 15.38
CA ARG A 167 -26.50 31.24 14.47
C ARG A 167 -27.71 30.59 15.14
N ILE A 168 -27.54 30.05 16.34
CA ILE A 168 -28.61 29.42 17.13
C ILE A 168 -29.15 30.43 18.14
N SER A 169 -28.27 31.11 18.86
CA SER A 169 -28.63 32.11 19.86
C SER A 169 -27.51 33.15 20.00
N ASP A 170 -27.88 34.41 20.21
CA ASP A 170 -26.93 35.50 20.50
C ASP A 170 -26.26 35.33 21.88
N ASP A 171 -26.92 34.64 22.82
CA ASP A 171 -26.34 34.22 24.11
C ASP A 171 -26.68 32.74 24.42
N PRO A 172 -25.92 31.79 23.85
CA PRO A 172 -26.15 30.36 24.05
C PRO A 172 -26.03 29.93 25.52
N ALA A 173 -25.15 30.57 26.29
CA ALA A 173 -24.92 30.24 27.69
C ALA A 173 -26.03 30.78 28.60
N GLY A 174 -26.54 31.98 28.30
CA GLY A 174 -27.72 32.55 28.95
C GLY A 174 -28.97 31.71 28.69
N ALA A 175 -29.23 31.36 27.43
CA ALA A 175 -30.38 30.54 27.04
C ALA A 175 -30.35 29.13 27.65
N TRP A 176 -29.16 28.52 27.77
CA TRP A 176 -28.99 27.26 28.47
C TRP A 176 -29.28 27.38 29.97
N ARG A 177 -28.75 28.41 30.66
CA ARG A 177 -29.04 28.65 32.09
C ARG A 177 -30.51 28.96 32.36
N ALA A 178 -31.19 29.61 31.42
CA ALA A 178 -32.62 29.90 31.49
C ALA A 178 -33.51 28.66 31.25
N GLY A 179 -32.92 27.52 30.85
CA GLY A 179 -33.66 26.29 30.58
C GLY A 179 -34.47 26.33 29.29
N ASP A 180 -34.06 27.14 28.30
CA ASP A 180 -34.75 27.21 27.01
C ASP A 180 -34.60 25.89 26.24
N ARG A 181 -35.66 25.08 26.30
CA ARG A 181 -35.69 23.75 25.67
C ARG A 181 -35.48 23.78 24.16
N THR A 182 -35.81 24.89 23.49
CA THR A 182 -35.62 25.01 22.04
C THR A 182 -34.14 25.19 21.71
N VAL A 183 -33.46 26.10 22.40
CA VAL A 183 -32.03 26.35 22.24
C VAL A 183 -31.20 25.13 22.67
N ILE A 184 -31.52 24.50 23.81
CA ILE A 184 -30.86 23.28 24.27
C ILE A 184 -30.95 22.18 23.22
N ARG A 185 -32.13 21.98 22.63
CA ARG A 185 -32.34 20.98 21.58
C ARG A 185 -31.57 21.29 20.31
N ASP A 186 -31.53 22.54 19.87
CA ASP A 186 -30.84 22.93 18.65
C ASP A 186 -29.31 22.81 18.81
N LEU A 187 -28.78 23.17 19.99
CA LEU A 187 -27.38 22.92 20.37
C LEU A 187 -27.06 21.41 20.40
N ALA A 188 -27.91 20.61 21.03
CA ALA A 188 -27.76 19.16 21.06
C ALA A 188 -27.83 18.54 19.65
N THR A 189 -28.73 19.03 18.80
CA THR A 189 -28.89 18.59 17.41
C THR A 189 -27.65 18.92 16.59
N LEU A 190 -27.05 20.09 16.80
CA LEU A 190 -25.79 20.48 16.16
C LEU A 190 -24.67 19.49 16.49
N GLU A 191 -24.51 19.14 17.77
CA GLU A 191 -23.48 18.19 18.20
C GLU A 191 -23.77 16.75 17.76
N LEU A 192 -25.04 16.32 17.77
CA LEU A 192 -25.45 15.01 17.25
C LEU A 192 -25.13 14.88 15.75
N ARG A 193 -25.41 15.92 14.95
CA ARG A 193 -25.05 15.97 13.53
C ARG A 193 -23.53 15.99 13.33
N SER A 194 -22.79 16.73 14.16
CA SER A 194 -21.33 16.78 14.10
C SER A 194 -20.73 15.39 14.35
N ALA A 195 -21.25 14.67 15.35
CA ALA A 195 -20.90 13.31 15.74
C ALA A 195 -21.42 12.22 14.78
N GLY A 196 -22.33 12.57 13.88
CA GLY A 196 -22.87 11.67 12.86
C GLY A 196 -24.04 10.80 13.33
N LEU A 197 -24.71 11.21 14.41
CA LEU A 197 -25.90 10.56 14.98
C LEU A 197 -27.18 11.21 14.44
N ARG A 198 -28.29 10.45 14.41
CA ARG A 198 -29.61 10.98 14.05
C ARG A 198 -30.21 11.73 15.25
N PRO A 199 -30.64 12.99 15.07
CA PRO A 199 -31.33 13.71 16.14
C PRO A 199 -32.74 13.13 16.37
N PRO A 200 -33.26 13.20 17.61
CA PRO A 200 -34.61 12.74 17.93
C PRO A 200 -35.68 13.58 17.19
N PRO A 201 -36.85 12.98 16.84
CA PRO A 201 -37.94 13.68 16.16
C PRO A 201 -38.52 14.80 17.02
N ARG A 202 -38.85 15.94 16.40
CA ARG A 202 -39.52 17.07 17.10
C ARG A 202 -40.91 16.60 17.57
N PRO A 203 -41.31 16.89 18.82
CA PRO A 203 -42.69 16.69 19.26
C PRO A 203 -43.64 17.61 18.50
#